data_AF-A0A538EW70-F1
#
_entry.id   AF-A0A538EW70-F1
#
_cell.length_a   1.000
_cell.length_b   1.000
_cell.length_c   1.000
_cell.angle_alpha   90.00
_cell.angle_beta   90.00
_cell.angle_gamma   90.00
#
_symmetry.space_group_name_H-M   'P 1'
#
loop_
_entity.id
_entity.type
_entity.pdbx_description
1 polymer ?
#
loop_
_entity_poly.entity_id
_entity_poly.type
_entity_poly.pdbx_seq_one_letter_code
_entity_poly.pdbx_strand_id
1 'polypeptide(L)'
;MHRGRGVSFLAAAAASSALALAPAASAASFPIRAPTFGTFRSVLAQGEGQSVNAADLAAYEASGQPPNTFVSQQPLYVGIMPHASTLRPPDLNRYYKNTNFGFMPGGVGSVKSPPGRPDAQIVRDARFGMAHIYGPNRADLMYAAGYATAEERLFLMDAVRRTAKGTLAGLTGASAASGDADQLTDQDFSDAELDKQFNDLPKHFGASGRHAQSDILNYIAGTPRSAGPSRTRPPRPSSS
;
A
#
# COMPACT_ATOMS: atom_id res chain seq x y z
N MET A 1 23.14 72.71 -23.89
CA MET A 1 23.92 71.67 -24.62
C MET A 1 24.95 71.07 -23.67
N HIS A 2 24.70 69.90 -23.07
CA HIS A 2 25.64 68.76 -22.96
C HIS A 2 24.99 67.65 -22.12
N ARG A 3 25.17 66.42 -22.62
CA ARG A 3 24.61 65.16 -22.12
C ARG A 3 25.36 64.66 -20.89
N GLY A 4 24.66 63.96 -20.00
CA GLY A 4 25.23 63.06 -19.00
C GLY A 4 24.28 61.89 -18.74
N ARG A 5 24.56 60.74 -19.35
CA ARG A 5 23.79 59.49 -19.25
C ARG A 5 24.17 58.75 -17.96
N GLY A 6 23.23 58.57 -17.04
CA GLY A 6 23.36 57.64 -15.91
C GLY A 6 22.81 56.27 -16.31
N VAL A 7 23.69 55.27 -16.42
CA VAL A 7 23.36 53.87 -16.71
C VAL A 7 22.99 53.19 -15.39
N SER A 8 21.75 52.73 -15.24
CA SER A 8 21.32 51.85 -14.16
C SER A 8 21.77 50.41 -14.47
N PHE A 9 22.66 49.86 -13.65
CA PHE A 9 23.00 48.44 -13.67
C PHE A 9 21.86 47.62 -13.06
N LEU A 10 21.12 46.89 -13.90
CA LEU A 10 20.26 45.79 -13.50
C LEU A 10 21.15 44.55 -13.31
N ALA A 11 21.38 44.16 -12.06
CA ALA A 11 21.99 42.88 -11.72
C ALA A 11 20.97 41.75 -11.97
N ALA A 12 21.07 41.08 -13.12
CA ALA A 12 20.35 39.84 -13.38
C ALA A 12 21.05 38.70 -12.62
N ALA A 13 20.46 38.25 -11.50
CA ALA A 13 20.88 37.03 -10.84
C ALA A 13 20.39 35.83 -11.67
N ALA A 14 21.30 35.22 -12.44
CA ALA A 14 21.05 33.96 -13.10
C ALA A 14 20.98 32.83 -12.05
N ALA A 15 19.77 32.39 -11.72
CA ALA A 15 19.57 31.16 -10.95
C ALA A 15 19.82 29.96 -11.86
N SER A 16 21.02 29.38 -11.78
CA SER A 16 21.35 28.12 -12.45
C SER A 16 20.57 26.98 -11.80
N SER A 17 19.42 26.62 -12.39
CA SER A 17 18.71 25.39 -12.05
C SER A 17 19.53 24.18 -12.52
N ALA A 18 20.29 23.58 -11.62
CA ALA A 18 20.85 22.26 -11.85
C ALA A 18 19.68 21.25 -11.86
N LEU A 19 19.18 20.88 -13.05
CA LEU A 19 18.39 19.66 -13.21
C LEU A 19 19.33 18.50 -12.87
N ALA A 20 19.22 17.97 -11.65
CA ALA A 20 19.74 16.66 -11.35
C ALA A 20 18.98 15.66 -12.24
N LEU A 21 19.64 15.15 -13.29
CA LEU A 21 19.13 13.99 -14.00
C LEU A 21 19.03 12.86 -12.98
N ALA A 22 17.81 12.50 -12.60
CA ALA A 22 17.57 11.26 -11.89
C ALA A 22 18.19 10.12 -12.72
N PRO A 23 18.97 9.22 -12.10
CA PRO A 23 19.51 8.09 -12.82
C PRO A 23 18.33 7.33 -13.46
N ALA A 24 18.40 7.10 -14.77
CA ALA A 24 17.44 6.27 -15.46
C ALA A 24 17.39 4.93 -14.72
N ALA A 25 16.21 4.60 -14.17
CA ALA A 25 16.01 3.33 -13.51
C ALA A 25 16.33 2.24 -14.54
N SER A 26 17.47 1.56 -14.36
CA SER A 26 17.79 0.38 -15.15
C SER A 26 16.61 -0.57 -15.02
N ALA A 27 15.98 -0.93 -16.14
CA ALA A 27 14.91 -1.90 -16.15
C ALA A 27 15.47 -3.18 -15.53
N ALA A 28 15.08 -3.49 -14.30
CA ALA A 28 15.53 -4.68 -13.62
C ALA A 28 15.14 -5.88 -14.49
N SER A 29 16.13 -6.64 -14.94
CA SER A 29 15.89 -7.89 -15.65
C SER A 29 15.21 -8.84 -14.68
N PHE A 30 13.93 -9.16 -14.91
CA PHE A 30 13.12 -10.05 -14.07
C PHE A 30 13.68 -11.47 -14.11
N PRO A 31 14.40 -11.94 -13.07
CA PRO A 31 14.97 -13.28 -13.12
C PRO A 31 13.93 -14.36 -12.81
N ILE A 32 12.79 -13.97 -12.21
CA ILE A 32 11.77 -14.89 -11.73
C ILE A 32 10.52 -14.74 -12.60
N ARG A 33 10.28 -15.71 -13.47
CA ARG A 33 9.01 -15.85 -14.19
C ARG A 33 7.99 -16.49 -13.24
N ALA A 34 6.84 -15.83 -13.06
CA ALA A 34 5.74 -16.45 -12.34
C ALA A 34 5.21 -17.65 -13.12
N PRO A 35 5.00 -18.83 -12.49
CA PRO A 35 4.29 -19.92 -13.12
C PRO A 35 2.87 -19.49 -13.50
N THR A 36 2.43 -19.89 -14.69
CA THR A 36 1.08 -19.58 -15.18
C THR A 36 0.17 -20.77 -14.89
N PHE A 37 -0.75 -20.61 -13.94
CA PHE A 37 -1.75 -21.63 -13.56
C PHE A 37 -3.10 -21.44 -14.27
N GLY A 38 -3.10 -20.70 -15.38
CA GLY A 38 -4.29 -20.18 -16.05
C GLY A 38 -4.46 -18.68 -15.83
N THR A 39 -5.57 -18.14 -16.32
CA THR A 39 -5.96 -16.75 -16.14
C THR A 39 -7.09 -16.62 -15.14
N PHE A 40 -7.07 -15.56 -14.35
CA PHE A 40 -8.18 -15.16 -13.50
C PHE A 40 -8.66 -13.76 -13.87
N ARG A 41 -9.90 -13.47 -13.49
CA ARG A 41 -10.55 -12.18 -13.71
C ARG A 41 -10.69 -11.45 -12.38
N SER A 42 -10.20 -10.22 -12.30
CA SER A 42 -10.27 -9.43 -11.07
C SER A 42 -10.78 -8.01 -11.31
N VAL A 43 -11.49 -7.47 -10.33
CA VAL A 43 -11.86 -6.05 -10.23
C VAL A 43 -12.06 -5.73 -8.75
N LEU A 44 -11.64 -4.55 -8.31
CA LEU A 44 -11.94 -4.03 -6.98
C LEU A 44 -12.86 -2.83 -7.09
N ALA A 45 -13.70 -2.63 -6.07
CA ALA A 45 -14.62 -1.49 -6.00
C ALA A 45 -13.88 -0.15 -5.96
N GLN A 46 -12.76 -0.13 -5.24
CA GLN A 46 -11.79 0.97 -5.20
C GLN A 46 -10.49 0.47 -5.81
N GLY A 47 -9.77 1.31 -6.56
CA GLY A 47 -8.51 0.95 -7.19
C GLY A 47 -7.38 0.68 -6.18
N GLU A 48 -6.16 0.45 -6.69
CA GLU A 48 -4.98 0.14 -5.86
C GLU A 48 -4.19 1.42 -5.56
N GLY A 49 -4.79 2.30 -4.76
CA GLY A 49 -4.15 3.54 -4.30
C GLY A 49 -3.03 3.26 -3.30
N GLN A 50 -1.85 3.86 -3.50
CA GLN A 50 -0.75 3.86 -2.53
C GLN A 50 -0.87 5.05 -1.58
N SER A 51 0.00 5.14 -0.57
CA SER A 51 0.10 6.33 0.28
C SER A 51 0.27 7.60 -0.56
N VAL A 52 -0.53 8.62 -0.23
CA VAL A 52 -0.45 9.96 -0.84
C VAL A 52 0.87 10.61 -0.44
N ASN A 53 1.72 10.95 -1.40
CA ASN A 53 2.91 11.76 -1.14
C ASN A 53 2.58 13.27 -1.22
N ALA A 54 3.53 14.14 -0.90
CA ALA A 54 3.30 15.59 -0.90
C ALA A 54 2.90 16.15 -2.28
N ALA A 55 3.43 15.58 -3.37
CA ALA A 55 3.06 15.98 -4.72
C ALA A 55 1.64 15.53 -5.08
N ASP A 56 1.26 14.31 -4.70
CA ASP A 56 -0.10 13.79 -4.88
C ASP A 56 -1.13 14.62 -4.08
N LEU A 57 -0.78 15.01 -2.85
CA LEU A 57 -1.62 15.88 -2.03
C LEU A 57 -1.79 17.26 -2.66
N ALA A 58 -0.70 17.90 -3.09
CA ALA A 58 -0.76 19.19 -3.76
C ALA A 58 -1.59 19.14 -5.06
N ALA A 59 -1.45 18.07 -5.83
CA ALA A 59 -2.26 17.84 -7.04
C ALA A 59 -3.75 17.67 -6.69
N TYR A 60 -4.06 16.95 -5.61
CA TYR A 60 -5.43 16.81 -5.10
C TYR A 60 -5.99 18.15 -4.61
N GLU A 61 -5.25 18.93 -3.83
CA GLU A 61 -5.68 20.25 -3.35
C GLU A 61 -5.94 21.23 -4.50
N ALA A 62 -5.15 21.15 -5.58
CA ALA A 62 -5.32 22.01 -6.74
C ALA A 62 -6.47 21.59 -7.66
N SER A 63 -6.74 20.29 -7.81
CA SER A 63 -7.68 19.77 -8.83
C SER A 63 -8.94 19.14 -8.26
N GLY A 64 -8.96 18.78 -6.98
CA GLY A 64 -9.97 17.94 -6.35
C GLY A 64 -9.99 16.49 -6.84
N GLN A 65 -9.06 16.10 -7.71
CA GLN A 65 -9.00 14.75 -8.29
C GLN A 65 -8.01 13.87 -7.53
N PRO A 66 -8.43 12.70 -7.02
CA PRO A 66 -7.51 11.77 -6.39
C PRO A 66 -6.55 11.16 -7.44
N PRO A 67 -5.41 10.58 -7.01
CA PRO A 67 -4.51 9.91 -7.95
C PRO A 67 -5.25 8.81 -8.72
N ASN A 68 -5.00 8.70 -10.03
CA ASN A 68 -5.78 7.83 -10.92
C ASN A 68 -5.82 6.36 -10.47
N THR A 69 -4.75 5.84 -9.86
CA THR A 69 -4.70 4.46 -9.36
C THR A 69 -5.78 4.16 -8.33
N PHE A 70 -6.24 5.15 -7.55
CA PHE A 70 -7.30 5.00 -6.55
C PHE A 70 -8.68 4.76 -7.16
N VAL A 71 -8.92 5.27 -8.37
CA VAL A 71 -10.23 5.24 -9.04
C VAL A 71 -10.24 4.45 -10.34
N SER A 72 -9.07 4.02 -10.82
CA SER A 72 -8.87 3.35 -12.12
C SER A 72 -9.74 2.11 -12.35
N GLN A 73 -10.18 1.44 -11.28
CA GLN A 73 -11.02 0.25 -11.35
C GLN A 73 -12.51 0.53 -11.14
N GLN A 74 -12.86 1.71 -10.63
CA GLN A 74 -14.24 2.05 -10.30
C GLN A 74 -15.17 1.96 -11.53
N PRO A 75 -14.81 2.47 -12.73
CA PRO A 75 -15.64 2.32 -13.93
C PRO A 75 -15.89 0.86 -14.32
N LEU A 76 -14.93 -0.03 -14.06
CA LEU A 76 -15.09 -1.47 -14.31
C LEU A 76 -16.08 -2.08 -13.31
N TYR A 77 -15.95 -1.73 -12.03
CA TYR A 77 -16.79 -2.24 -10.94
C TYR A 77 -18.23 -1.76 -11.05
N VAL A 78 -18.48 -0.46 -11.27
CA VAL A 78 -19.84 0.08 -11.37
C VAL A 78 -20.47 -0.24 -12.73
N GLY A 79 -19.65 -0.36 -13.78
CA GLY A 79 -20.09 -0.60 -15.14
C GLY A 79 -20.79 -1.95 -15.33
N ILE A 80 -20.52 -2.95 -14.47
CA ILE A 80 -21.17 -4.25 -14.56
C ILE A 80 -22.61 -4.25 -14.02
N MET A 81 -22.91 -3.37 -13.05
CA MET A 81 -24.17 -3.42 -12.29
C MET A 81 -25.42 -3.31 -13.19
N PRO A 82 -25.49 -2.40 -14.18
CA PRO A 82 -26.65 -2.30 -15.08
C PRO A 82 -26.81 -3.50 -16.01
N HIS A 83 -25.76 -4.32 -16.17
CA HIS A 83 -25.71 -5.42 -17.12
C HIS A 83 -25.75 -6.80 -16.45
N ALA A 84 -25.77 -6.87 -15.12
CA ALA A 84 -25.62 -8.11 -14.35
C ALA A 84 -26.59 -9.24 -14.79
N SER A 85 -27.81 -8.90 -15.18
CA SER A 85 -28.83 -9.86 -15.66
C SER A 85 -28.67 -10.28 -17.13
N THR A 86 -27.80 -9.64 -17.89
CA THR A 86 -27.61 -9.85 -19.35
C THR A 86 -26.18 -10.23 -19.73
N LEU A 87 -25.28 -10.37 -18.75
CA LEU A 87 -23.88 -10.71 -18.96
C LEU A 87 -23.70 -12.05 -19.68
N ARG A 88 -22.83 -12.05 -20.70
CA ARG A 88 -22.35 -13.24 -21.37
C ARG A 88 -20.85 -13.43 -21.07
N PRO A 89 -20.31 -14.65 -21.22
CA PRO A 89 -18.89 -14.90 -20.93
C PRO A 89 -17.90 -13.92 -21.61
N PRO A 90 -18.10 -13.48 -22.88
CA PRO A 90 -17.23 -12.47 -23.49
C PRO A 90 -17.27 -11.09 -22.82
N ASP A 91 -18.40 -10.71 -22.23
CA ASP A 91 -18.59 -9.40 -21.59
C ASP A 91 -17.78 -9.27 -20.30
N LEU A 92 -17.36 -10.40 -19.70
CA LEU A 92 -16.55 -10.39 -18.49
C LEU A 92 -15.20 -9.69 -18.70
N ASN A 93 -14.62 -9.75 -19.90
CA ASN A 93 -13.36 -9.05 -20.18
C ASN A 93 -13.51 -7.52 -20.30
N ARG A 94 -14.76 -7.02 -20.38
CA ARG A 94 -15.07 -5.58 -20.38
C ARG A 94 -15.07 -5.00 -18.97
N TYR A 95 -15.48 -5.80 -17.97
CA TYR A 95 -15.68 -5.36 -16.59
C TYR A 95 -14.67 -5.96 -15.61
N TYR A 96 -13.93 -6.99 -16.01
CA TYR A 96 -12.89 -7.60 -15.20
C TYR A 96 -11.56 -7.61 -15.95
N LYS A 97 -10.50 -7.34 -15.21
CA LYS A 97 -9.12 -7.42 -15.71
C LYS A 97 -8.79 -8.90 -15.92
N ASN A 98 -8.56 -9.31 -17.15
CA ASN A 98 -8.06 -10.65 -17.47
C ASN A 98 -6.55 -10.68 -17.18
N THR A 99 -6.15 -11.43 -16.16
CA THR A 99 -4.78 -11.42 -15.67
C THR A 99 -4.32 -12.81 -15.20
N ASN A 100 -3.05 -12.93 -14.82
CA ASN A 100 -2.51 -14.05 -14.07
C ASN A 100 -1.43 -13.50 -13.10
N PHE A 101 -0.73 -14.37 -12.36
CA PHE A 101 0.27 -13.92 -11.39
C PHE A 101 1.46 -13.16 -12.02
N GLY A 102 1.76 -13.36 -13.30
CA GLY A 102 2.87 -12.72 -14.03
C GLY A 102 2.47 -11.68 -15.08
N PHE A 103 1.21 -11.61 -15.48
CA PHE A 103 0.74 -10.71 -16.54
C PHE A 103 0.24 -9.39 -15.95
N MET A 104 0.80 -8.28 -16.43
CA MET A 104 0.40 -6.92 -16.07
C MET A 104 -0.29 -6.28 -17.28
N PRO A 105 -1.62 -6.14 -17.29
CA PRO A 105 -2.36 -5.59 -18.43
C PRO A 105 -1.93 -4.18 -18.85
N GLY A 106 -1.45 -3.36 -17.91
CA GLY A 106 -0.90 -2.03 -18.14
C GLY A 106 0.62 -2.03 -18.40
N GLY A 107 1.28 -3.18 -18.35
CA GLY A 107 2.73 -3.28 -18.33
C GLY A 107 3.33 -2.84 -16.98
N VAL A 108 4.66 -2.82 -16.92
CA VAL A 108 5.40 -2.45 -15.71
C VAL A 108 5.35 -0.93 -15.53
N GLY A 109 4.79 -0.48 -14.41
CA GLY A 109 4.77 0.93 -14.01
C GLY A 109 5.92 1.29 -13.08
N SER A 110 6.12 0.53 -12.00
CA SER A 110 7.25 0.71 -11.09
C SER A 110 7.76 -0.60 -10.54
N VAL A 111 9.03 -0.61 -10.14
CA VAL A 111 9.72 -1.75 -9.54
C VAL A 111 10.49 -1.24 -8.32
N LYS A 112 10.38 -1.96 -7.19
CA LYS A 112 11.20 -1.69 -6.01
C LYS A 112 11.42 -2.94 -5.19
N SER A 113 12.44 -2.92 -4.35
CA SER A 113 12.65 -3.93 -3.30
C SER A 113 12.21 -3.35 -1.95
N PRO A 114 11.52 -4.14 -1.10
CA PRO A 114 11.16 -3.66 0.23
C PRO A 114 12.40 -3.61 1.14
N PRO A 115 12.42 -2.72 2.15
CA PRO A 115 13.57 -2.55 3.04
C PRO A 115 14.05 -3.85 3.68
N GLY A 116 15.36 -4.08 3.70
CA GLY A 116 15.95 -5.29 4.29
C GLY A 116 15.76 -6.58 3.48
N ARG A 117 15.08 -6.54 2.33
CA ARG A 117 14.86 -7.69 1.42
C ARG A 117 15.23 -7.32 -0.02
N PRO A 118 16.52 -7.10 -0.34
CA PRO A 118 16.93 -6.64 -1.67
C PRO A 118 16.55 -7.61 -2.80
N ASP A 119 16.48 -8.91 -2.51
CA ASP A 119 16.17 -9.96 -3.48
C ASP A 119 14.65 -10.14 -3.72
N ALA A 120 13.81 -9.50 -2.91
CA ALA A 120 12.37 -9.42 -3.15
C ALA A 120 12.04 -8.20 -4.02
N GLN A 121 11.09 -8.34 -4.93
CA GLN A 121 10.64 -7.27 -5.82
C GLN A 121 9.12 -7.11 -5.75
N ILE A 122 8.69 -5.86 -5.63
CA ILE A 122 7.31 -5.41 -5.76
C ILE A 122 7.21 -4.67 -7.09
N VAL A 123 6.47 -5.23 -8.03
CA VAL A 123 6.30 -4.67 -9.36
C VAL A 123 4.85 -4.26 -9.54
N ARG A 124 4.64 -3.00 -9.88
CA ARG A 124 3.30 -2.41 -9.97
C ARG A 124 2.88 -2.27 -11.42
N ASP A 125 1.67 -2.73 -11.72
CA ASP A 125 1.02 -2.51 -13.01
C ASP A 125 0.80 -1.00 -13.25
N ALA A 126 1.19 -0.49 -14.44
CA ALA A 126 1.13 0.94 -14.73
C ALA A 126 -0.30 1.51 -14.85
N ARG A 127 -1.29 0.65 -15.14
CA ARG A 127 -2.67 1.08 -15.41
C ARG A 127 -3.54 1.03 -14.16
N PHE A 128 -3.37 -0.01 -13.35
CA PHE A 128 -4.26 -0.34 -12.23
C PHE A 128 -3.57 -0.32 -10.87
N GLY A 129 -2.24 -0.19 -10.82
CA GLY A 129 -1.47 -0.15 -9.57
C GLY A 129 -1.32 -1.51 -8.87
N MET A 130 -1.80 -2.61 -9.47
CA MET A 130 -1.72 -3.95 -8.87
C MET A 130 -0.28 -4.36 -8.55
N ALA A 131 -0.02 -4.82 -7.33
CA ALA A 131 1.26 -5.41 -6.96
C ALA A 131 1.40 -6.85 -7.45
N HIS A 132 2.50 -7.11 -8.15
CA HIS A 132 3.03 -8.44 -8.43
C HIS A 132 4.32 -8.61 -7.65
N ILE A 133 4.42 -9.70 -6.89
CA ILE A 133 5.49 -9.89 -5.91
C ILE A 133 6.33 -11.07 -6.34
N TYR A 134 7.63 -10.82 -6.44
CA TYR A 134 8.64 -11.81 -6.80
C TYR A 134 9.67 -11.89 -5.68
N GLY A 135 10.20 -13.08 -5.43
CA GLY A 135 11.19 -13.28 -4.38
C GLY A 135 11.74 -14.71 -4.42
N PRO A 136 12.94 -14.93 -3.87
CA PRO A 136 13.64 -16.20 -3.98
C PRO A 136 13.08 -17.28 -3.04
N ASN A 137 12.34 -16.89 -2.00
CA ASN A 137 11.75 -17.79 -1.03
C ASN A 137 10.44 -17.24 -0.45
N ARG A 138 9.70 -18.11 0.24
CA ARG A 138 8.39 -17.78 0.81
C ARG A 138 8.43 -16.67 1.87
N ALA A 139 9.49 -16.59 2.68
CA ALA A 139 9.62 -15.56 3.70
C ALA A 139 9.74 -14.17 3.08
N ASP A 140 10.54 -14.05 2.02
CA ASP A 140 10.72 -12.81 1.26
C ASP A 140 9.43 -12.40 0.53
N LEU A 141 8.70 -13.37 -0.05
CA LEU A 141 7.40 -13.13 -0.66
C LEU A 141 6.38 -12.60 0.36
N MET A 142 6.27 -13.24 1.53
CA MET A 142 5.32 -12.81 2.58
C MET A 142 5.68 -11.44 3.13
N TYR A 143 6.97 -11.18 3.36
CA TYR A 143 7.45 -9.86 3.77
C TYR A 143 7.08 -8.78 2.75
N ALA A 144 7.38 -9.01 1.47
CA ALA A 144 7.07 -8.08 0.40
C ALA A 144 5.55 -7.89 0.24
N ALA A 145 4.74 -8.93 0.48
CA ALA A 145 3.28 -8.84 0.47
C ALA A 145 2.74 -7.96 1.60
N GLY A 146 3.27 -8.12 2.82
CA GLY A 146 2.96 -7.24 3.95
C GLY A 146 3.31 -5.79 3.66
N TYR A 147 4.52 -5.55 3.13
CA TYR A 147 4.97 -4.21 2.78
C TYR A 147 4.08 -3.58 1.69
N ALA A 148 3.86 -4.27 0.57
CA ALA A 148 3.03 -3.77 -0.53
C ALA A 148 1.58 -3.49 -0.10
N THR A 149 1.00 -4.33 0.76
CA THR A 149 -0.36 -4.13 1.28
C THR A 149 -0.41 -2.91 2.19
N ALA A 150 0.58 -2.75 3.07
CA ALA A 150 0.64 -1.61 3.97
C ALA A 150 0.76 -0.29 3.21
N GLU A 151 1.53 -0.24 2.13
CA GLU A 151 1.62 0.96 1.29
C GLU A 151 0.27 1.43 0.75
N GLU A 152 -0.69 0.52 0.57
CA GLU A 152 -2.02 0.85 0.06
C GLU A 152 -3.04 1.04 1.17
N ARG A 153 -2.95 0.22 2.22
CA ARG A 153 -4.03 -0.03 3.16
C ARG A 153 -3.63 0.19 4.61
N LEU A 154 -2.48 0.81 4.92
CA LEU A 154 -2.01 0.95 6.32
C LEU A 154 -3.06 1.59 7.23
N PHE A 155 -3.76 2.63 6.77
CA PHE A 155 -4.84 3.26 7.54
C PHE A 155 -6.01 2.29 7.78
N LEU A 156 -6.45 1.58 6.75
CA LEU A 156 -7.49 0.56 6.86
C LEU A 156 -7.07 -0.59 7.78
N MET A 157 -5.81 -1.04 7.68
CA MET A 157 -5.24 -2.07 8.55
C MET A 157 -5.24 -1.61 10.02
N ASP A 158 -4.86 -0.36 10.31
CA ASP A 158 -4.94 0.18 11.67
C ASP A 158 -6.39 0.30 12.16
N ALA A 159 -7.30 0.80 11.32
CA ALA A 159 -8.71 0.91 11.66
C ALA A 159 -9.31 -0.47 11.99
N VAL A 160 -9.10 -1.48 11.15
CA VAL A 160 -9.57 -2.85 11.39
C VAL A 160 -8.93 -3.46 12.63
N ARG A 161 -7.62 -3.27 12.85
CA ARG A 161 -6.93 -3.73 14.06
C ARG A 161 -7.56 -3.13 15.32
N ARG A 162 -7.84 -1.83 15.29
CA ARG A 162 -8.46 -1.11 16.41
C ARG A 162 -9.90 -1.54 16.63
N THR A 163 -10.68 -1.70 15.56
CA THR A 163 -12.03 -2.29 15.62
C THR A 163 -11.97 -3.64 16.30
N ALA A 164 -11.11 -4.57 15.84
CA ALA A 164 -11.02 -5.90 16.44
C ALA A 164 -10.60 -5.90 17.92
N LYS A 165 -9.87 -4.87 18.37
CA LYS A 165 -9.43 -4.68 19.76
C LYS A 165 -10.36 -3.80 20.60
N GLY A 166 -11.47 -3.30 20.04
CA GLY A 166 -12.35 -2.34 20.73
C GLY A 166 -11.63 -1.05 21.14
N THR A 167 -10.83 -0.49 20.23
CA THR A 167 -10.04 0.75 20.46
C THR A 167 -10.14 1.74 19.29
N LEU A 168 -11.19 1.64 18.48
CA LEU A 168 -11.43 2.51 17.33
C LEU A 168 -11.73 3.95 17.74
N ALA A 169 -12.31 4.18 18.93
CA ALA A 169 -12.54 5.51 19.48
C ALA A 169 -11.24 6.30 19.69
N GLY A 170 -10.12 5.60 19.93
CA GLY A 170 -8.80 6.23 19.98
C GLY A 170 -8.29 6.78 18.63
N LEU A 171 -8.93 6.39 17.51
CA LEU A 171 -8.62 6.87 16.16
C LEU A 171 -9.69 7.84 15.63
N THR A 172 -10.97 7.56 15.90
CA THR A 172 -12.12 8.25 15.28
C THR A 172 -12.92 9.13 16.23
N GLY A 173 -12.61 9.09 17.53
CA GLY A 173 -13.27 9.89 18.57
C GLY A 173 -14.39 9.16 19.30
N ALA A 174 -15.04 9.87 20.22
CA ALA A 174 -15.98 9.30 21.20
C ALA A 174 -17.21 8.62 20.57
N SER A 175 -17.58 8.95 19.33
CA SER A 175 -18.70 8.33 18.64
C SER A 175 -18.52 6.83 18.38
N ALA A 176 -17.29 6.32 18.38
CA ALA A 176 -17.02 4.88 18.23
C ALA A 176 -17.01 4.12 19.56
N ALA A 177 -17.16 4.80 20.72
CA ALA A 177 -17.01 4.18 22.03
C ALA A 177 -18.04 3.08 22.32
N SER A 178 -19.27 3.20 21.80
CA SER A 178 -20.27 2.14 21.94
C SER A 178 -19.87 0.89 21.18
N GLY A 179 -19.41 1.02 19.93
CA GLY A 179 -18.93 -0.11 19.14
C GLY A 179 -17.67 -0.76 19.72
N ASP A 180 -16.79 0.03 20.33
CA ASP A 180 -15.65 -0.49 21.09
C ASP A 180 -16.12 -1.33 22.30
N ALA A 181 -17.12 -0.86 23.05
CA ALA A 181 -17.69 -1.58 24.18
C ALA A 181 -18.41 -2.88 23.75
N ASP A 182 -19.18 -2.83 22.66
CA ASP A 182 -19.85 -4.00 22.09
C ASP A 182 -18.81 -5.05 21.66
N GLN A 183 -17.77 -4.64 20.93
CA GLN A 183 -16.70 -5.54 20.51
C GLN A 183 -15.97 -6.20 21.70
N LEU A 184 -15.67 -5.44 22.75
CA LEU A 184 -15.03 -5.98 23.96
C LEU A 184 -15.94 -6.95 24.71
N THR A 185 -17.26 -6.80 24.56
CA THR A 185 -18.25 -7.73 25.13
C THR A 185 -18.35 -9.01 24.31
N ASP A 186 -18.25 -8.90 22.98
CA ASP A 186 -18.39 -10.02 22.04
C ASP A 186 -17.08 -10.81 21.82
N GLN A 187 -15.93 -10.31 22.28
CA GLN A 187 -14.67 -11.05 22.17
C GLN A 187 -14.62 -12.24 23.13
N ASP A 188 -14.89 -13.43 22.59
CA ASP A 188 -14.83 -14.71 23.31
C ASP A 188 -13.42 -15.17 23.70
N PHE A 189 -12.36 -14.49 23.23
CA PHE A 189 -10.96 -14.89 23.47
C PHE A 189 -10.14 -13.75 24.08
N SER A 190 -9.43 -14.06 25.16
CA SER A 190 -8.37 -13.22 25.71
C SER A 190 -7.13 -13.17 24.80
N ASP A 191 -6.29 -12.16 24.99
CA ASP A 191 -5.00 -12.06 24.28
C ASP A 191 -4.13 -13.30 24.49
N ALA A 192 -4.10 -13.85 25.71
CA ALA A 192 -3.35 -15.07 26.02
C ALA A 192 -3.91 -16.31 25.29
N GLU A 193 -5.23 -16.39 25.08
CA GLU A 193 -5.84 -17.47 24.31
C GLU A 193 -5.55 -17.33 22.82
N LEU A 194 -5.60 -16.12 22.27
CA LEU A 194 -5.22 -15.86 20.88
C LEU A 194 -3.74 -16.17 20.62
N ASP A 195 -2.85 -15.76 21.54
CA ASP A 195 -1.43 -16.13 21.49
C ASP A 195 -1.26 -17.64 21.55
N LYS A 196 -2.01 -18.31 22.43
CA LYS A 196 -1.98 -19.77 22.54
C LYS A 196 -2.47 -20.45 21.27
N GLN A 197 -3.58 -20.00 20.68
CA GLN A 197 -4.11 -20.54 19.42
C GLN A 197 -3.10 -20.38 18.29
N PHE A 198 -2.48 -19.20 18.18
CA PHE A 198 -1.42 -18.95 17.21
C PHE A 198 -0.24 -19.90 17.45
N ASN A 199 0.25 -20.01 18.69
CA ASN A 199 1.39 -20.84 19.06
C ASN A 199 1.13 -22.34 18.90
N ASP A 200 -0.11 -22.79 19.05
CA ASP A 200 -0.52 -24.19 18.90
C ASP A 200 -0.82 -24.58 17.43
N LEU A 201 -0.75 -23.66 16.46
CA LEU A 201 -0.94 -24.00 15.03
C LEU A 201 -0.11 -25.23 14.58
N PRO A 202 1.19 -25.37 14.91
CA PRO A 202 1.97 -26.58 14.59
C PRO A 202 1.46 -27.84 15.25
N LYS A 203 0.93 -27.73 16.47
CA LYS A 203 0.37 -28.86 17.22
C LYS A 203 -0.91 -29.36 16.56
N HIS A 204 -1.75 -28.44 16.07
CA HIS A 204 -3.03 -28.78 15.45
C HIS A 204 -2.92 -29.15 13.96
N PHE A 205 -1.99 -28.53 13.22
CA PHE A 205 -1.91 -28.63 11.76
C PHE A 205 -0.53 -29.10 11.25
N GLY A 206 0.35 -29.56 12.13
CA GLY A 206 1.65 -30.12 11.76
C GLY A 206 2.54 -29.15 10.98
N ALA A 207 3.07 -29.61 9.85
CA ALA A 207 3.93 -28.80 8.99
C ALA A 207 3.20 -27.58 8.40
N SER A 208 1.92 -27.73 8.03
CA SER A 208 1.10 -26.62 7.53
C SER A 208 0.90 -25.54 8.60
N GLY A 209 0.77 -25.92 9.87
CA GLY A 209 0.69 -24.99 10.99
C GLY A 209 1.97 -24.19 11.19
N ARG A 210 3.14 -24.83 11.11
CA ARG A 210 4.44 -24.13 11.15
C ARG A 210 4.60 -23.15 9.99
N HIS A 211 4.18 -23.57 8.80
CA HIS A 211 4.20 -22.70 7.62
C HIS A 211 3.28 -21.49 7.80
N ALA A 212 2.05 -21.69 8.28
CA ALA A 212 1.10 -20.61 8.52
C ALA A 212 1.64 -19.59 9.54
N GLN A 213 2.23 -20.06 10.66
CA GLN A 213 2.88 -19.18 11.63
C GLN A 213 3.99 -18.35 11.00
N SER A 214 4.90 -19.01 10.27
CA SER A 214 6.03 -18.32 9.63
C SER A 214 5.55 -17.28 8.62
N ASP A 215 4.53 -17.61 7.82
CA ASP A 215 3.95 -16.67 6.85
C ASP A 215 3.34 -15.44 7.52
N ILE A 216 2.53 -15.66 8.55
CA ILE A 216 1.90 -14.57 9.33
C ILE A 216 2.98 -13.65 9.89
N LEU A 217 4.02 -14.21 10.52
CA LEU A 217 5.10 -13.42 11.11
C LEU A 217 5.91 -12.66 10.05
N ASN A 218 6.22 -13.29 8.91
CA ASN A 218 6.94 -12.63 7.81
C ASN A 218 6.10 -11.51 7.19
N TYR A 219 4.80 -11.72 7.00
CA TYR A 219 3.88 -10.69 6.51
C TYR A 219 3.79 -9.50 7.47
N ILE A 220 3.63 -9.77 8.78
CA ILE A 220 3.62 -8.72 9.80
C ILE A 220 4.96 -7.96 9.82
N ALA A 221 6.09 -8.66 9.70
CA ALA A 221 7.42 -8.04 9.68
C ALA A 221 7.61 -7.08 8.49
N GLY A 222 6.92 -7.32 7.37
CA GLY A 222 6.91 -6.42 6.21
C GLY A 222 6.04 -5.18 6.38
N THR A 223 5.07 -5.20 7.29
CA THR A 223 4.17 -4.08 7.55
C THR A 223 4.91 -3.00 8.35
N PRO A 224 5.12 -1.78 7.82
CA PRO A 224 5.67 -0.68 8.59
C PRO A 224 4.80 -0.44 9.83
N ARG A 225 5.43 -0.27 11.00
CA ARG A 225 4.68 0.11 12.19
C ARG A 225 4.08 1.50 11.95
N SER A 226 2.75 1.61 12.04
CA SER A 226 2.09 2.91 12.15
C SER A 226 2.83 3.67 13.25
N ALA A 227 3.38 4.84 12.94
CA ALA A 227 3.90 5.72 13.97
C ALA A 227 2.71 6.03 14.91
N GLY A 228 2.66 5.37 16.08
CA GLY A 228 1.87 5.88 17.19
C GLY A 228 2.32 7.31 17.48
N PRO A 229 1.50 8.12 18.20
CA PRO A 229 1.84 9.50 18.51
C PRO A 229 3.28 9.52 19.02
N SER A 230 4.13 10.26 18.30
CA SER A 230 5.54 10.39 18.57
C SER A 230 5.71 10.62 20.06
N ARG A 231 6.30 9.66 20.77
CA ARG A 231 6.84 9.91 22.10
C ARG A 231 8.06 10.80 21.92
N THR A 232 7.82 12.06 21.57
CA THR A 232 8.73 13.16 21.90
C THR A 232 8.78 13.17 23.41
N ARG A 233 9.76 12.46 23.97
CA ARG A 233 10.09 12.55 25.38
C ARG A 233 10.50 14.00 25.62
N PRO A 234 9.75 14.80 26.41
CA PRO A 234 10.21 16.13 26.75
C PRO A 234 11.56 16.01 27.49
N PRO A 235 12.49 16.96 27.28
CA PRO A 235 13.77 16.94 27.98
C PRO A 235 13.52 16.92 29.48
N ARG A 236 14.25 16.04 30.20
CA ARG A 236 14.19 16.00 31.66
C ARG A 236 14.69 17.35 32.19
N PRO A 237 14.02 17.97 33.17
CA PRO A 237 14.59 19.15 33.82
C PRO A 237 15.90 18.74 34.50
N SER A 238 16.94 19.56 34.28
CA SER A 238 18.20 19.47 35.00
C SER A 238 17.93 19.67 36.48
N SER A 239 18.22 18.67 37.30
CA SER A 239 18.32 18.83 38.74
C SER A 239 19.46 19.80 39.05
N SER A 240 19.12 20.94 39.65
CA SER A 240 20.06 21.78 40.40
C SER A 240 20.17 21.27 41.83
#